data_AF-A0A520G6F8-F1
#
_entry.id   AF-A0A520G6F8-F1
#
_cell.length_a   1.000
_cell.length_b   1.000
_cell.length_c   1.000
_cell.angle_alpha   90.00
_cell.angle_beta   90.00
_cell.angle_gamma   90.00
#
_symmetry.space_group_name_H-M   'P 1'
#
loop_
_entity.id
_entity.type
_entity.pdbx_description
1 polymer ?
#
loop_
_entity_poly.entity_id
_entity_poly.type
_entity_poly.pdbx_seq_one_letter_code
_entity_poly.pdbx_strand_id
1 'polypeptide(L)'
;MTGPVPDSVALPASPPVLSTAPGLFILFNPGSGRHTAAQTRAEVEAACKTAGRTCEWFEIRRGRRIEDLAADAVRAASRAGGIAVAAGAR
;
A
#
# COMPACT_ATOMS: atom_id res chain seq x y z
N MET A 1 26.00 -9.72 22.96
CA MET A 1 24.61 -9.43 23.34
C MET A 1 23.78 -9.45 22.06
N THR A 2 23.20 -10.61 21.75
CA THR A 2 22.41 -10.83 20.53
C THR A 2 20.98 -10.37 20.84
N GLY A 3 20.56 -9.25 20.26
CA GLY A 3 19.19 -8.76 20.42
C GLY A 3 18.18 -9.75 19.82
N PRO A 4 16.93 -9.79 20.32
CA PRO A 4 15.90 -10.64 19.76
C PRO A 4 15.67 -10.29 18.28
N VAL A 5 15.74 -11.30 17.42
CA VAL A 5 15.26 -11.22 16.03
C VAL A 5 13.78 -10.84 16.07
N PRO A 6 13.33 -9.81 15.34
CA PRO A 6 11.93 -9.43 15.32
C PRO A 6 11.09 -10.61 14.84
N ASP A 7 9.98 -10.85 15.54
CA ASP A 7 9.05 -11.95 15.32
C ASP A 7 8.80 -12.18 13.83
N SER A 8 9.05 -13.42 13.40
CA SER A 8 8.69 -13.90 12.08
C SER A 8 7.18 -13.71 11.92
N VAL A 9 6.75 -12.76 11.10
CA VAL A 9 5.34 -12.58 10.78
C VAL A 9 4.88 -13.89 10.15
N ALA A 10 4.13 -14.68 10.91
CA ALA A 10 3.54 -15.92 10.42
C ALA A 10 2.70 -15.58 9.18
N LEU A 11 3.13 -16.07 8.02
CA LEU A 11 2.34 -15.95 6.81
C LEU A 11 1.00 -16.66 7.06
N PRO A 12 -0.13 -16.05 6.68
CA PRO A 12 -1.43 -16.68 6.88
C PRO A 12 -1.43 -18.05 6.19
N ALA A 13 -1.95 -19.06 6.88
CA ALA A 13 -1.95 -20.47 6.44
C ALA A 13 -2.78 -20.73 5.16
N SER A 14 -3.42 -19.70 4.59
CA SER A 14 -4.16 -19.77 3.33
C SER A 14 -4.03 -18.46 2.57
N PRO A 15 -3.91 -18.52 1.22
CA PRO A 15 -3.84 -17.32 0.41
C PRO A 15 -5.11 -16.48 0.61
N PRO A 16 -4.99 -15.14 0.71
CA PRO A 16 -6.15 -14.28 0.87
C PRO A 16 -7.09 -14.46 -0.33
N VAL A 17 -8.38 -14.66 -0.05
CA VAL A 17 -9.41 -14.66 -1.08
C VAL A 17 -9.62 -13.22 -1.53
N LEU A 18 -9.25 -12.92 -2.77
CA LEU A 18 -9.47 -11.62 -3.38
C LEU A 18 -10.85 -11.58 -4.01
N SER A 19 -11.50 -10.42 -3.92
CA SER A 19 -12.66 -10.11 -4.79
C SER A 19 -12.25 -10.22 -6.27
N THR A 20 -13.21 -10.28 -7.19
CA THR A 20 -12.94 -10.21 -8.64
C THR A 20 -12.34 -8.87 -9.08
N ALA A 21 -12.62 -7.80 -8.32
CA ALA A 21 -12.05 -6.47 -8.50
C ALA A 21 -11.64 -5.86 -7.14
N PRO A 22 -10.56 -6.37 -6.51
CA PRO A 22 -10.15 -5.89 -5.20
C PRO A 22 -9.67 -4.44 -5.31
N GLY A 23 -10.11 -3.63 -4.35
CA GLY A 23 -9.61 -2.27 -4.19
C GLY A 23 -8.12 -2.25 -3.88
N LEU A 24 -7.43 -1.22 -4.36
CA LEU A 24 -5.99 -1.03 -4.12
C LEU A 24 -5.77 0.02 -3.03
N PHE A 25 -4.89 -0.28 -2.08
CA PHE A 25 -4.52 0.55 -0.95
C PHE A 25 -3.03 0.91 -1.10
N ILE A 26 -2.76 2.09 -1.64
CA ILE A 26 -1.47 2.45 -2.21
C ILE A 26 -0.66 3.26 -1.20
N LEU A 27 0.42 2.68 -0.68
CA LEU A 27 1.47 3.41 0.03
C LEU A 27 2.30 4.19 -0.97
N PHE A 28 2.37 5.50 -0.80
CA PHE A 28 3.05 6.36 -1.76
C PHE A 28 3.93 7.39 -1.08
N ASN A 29 5.21 7.44 -1.47
CA ASN A 29 6.14 8.50 -1.08
C ASN A 29 6.24 9.55 -2.21
N PRO A 30 5.55 10.70 -2.11
CA PRO A 30 5.61 11.74 -3.13
C PRO A 30 7.01 12.35 -3.29
N GLY A 31 7.86 12.24 -2.27
CA GLY A 31 9.24 12.73 -2.29
C GLY A 31 10.25 11.80 -2.94
N SER A 32 9.87 10.57 -3.31
CA SER A 32 10.81 9.55 -3.82
C SER A 32 11.11 9.64 -5.33
N GLY A 33 10.51 10.59 -6.05
CA GLY A 33 10.59 10.69 -7.52
C GLY A 33 11.06 12.05 -8.06
N ARG A 34 11.14 12.18 -9.39
CA ARG A 34 11.50 13.42 -10.12
C ARG A 34 10.36 14.46 -10.15
N HIS A 35 9.70 14.72 -9.02
CA HIS A 35 8.53 15.61 -8.91
C HIS A 35 7.29 15.18 -9.74
N THR A 36 7.26 13.94 -10.24
CA THR A 36 6.12 13.40 -11.03
C THR A 36 5.01 12.81 -10.17
N ALA A 37 5.01 13.06 -8.86
CA ALA A 37 4.10 12.44 -7.91
C ALA A 37 2.61 12.66 -8.26
N ALA A 38 2.26 13.88 -8.68
CA ALA A 38 0.90 14.20 -9.13
C ALA A 38 0.53 13.44 -10.41
N GLN A 39 1.46 13.32 -11.35
CA GLN A 39 1.24 12.58 -12.60
C GLN A 39 1.05 11.08 -12.32
N THR A 40 1.92 10.47 -11.52
CA THR A 40 1.79 9.06 -11.13
C THR A 40 0.46 8.79 -10.45
N ARG A 41 0.03 9.69 -9.55
CA ARG A 41 -1.27 9.57 -8.90
C ARG A 41 -2.42 9.59 -9.91
N ALA A 42 -2.42 10.55 -10.84
CA ALA A 42 -3.45 10.68 -11.86
C ALA A 42 -3.52 9.46 -12.78
N GLU A 43 -2.37 8.95 -13.23
CA GLU A 43 -2.28 7.77 -14.09
C GLU A 43 -2.79 6.51 -13.40
N VAL A 44 -2.43 6.32 -12.13
CA VAL A 44 -2.92 5.18 -11.35
C VAL A 44 -4.42 5.28 -11.07
N GLU A 45 -4.94 6.45 -10.67
CA GLU A 45 -6.38 6.64 -10.47
C GLU A 45 -7.18 6.40 -11.76
N ALA A 46 -6.66 6.85 -12.91
CA ALA A 46 -7.27 6.57 -14.22
C ALA A 46 -7.26 5.08 -14.56
N ALA A 47 -6.15 4.38 -14.31
CA ALA A 47 -6.04 2.94 -14.52
C ALA A 47 -7.01 2.15 -13.61
N CYS A 48 -7.12 2.54 -12.33
CA CYS A 48 -8.07 1.95 -11.40
C CYS A 48 -9.51 2.12 -11.88
N LYS A 49 -9.87 3.32 -12.31
CA LYS A 49 -11.21 3.63 -12.82
C LYS A 49 -11.54 2.80 -14.06
N THR A 50 -10.63 2.72 -15.03
CA THR A 50 -10.79 1.89 -16.23
C THR A 50 -10.95 0.40 -15.89
N ALA A 51 -10.25 -0.07 -14.85
CA ALA A 51 -10.33 -1.44 -14.37
C ALA A 51 -11.55 -1.72 -13.46
N GLY A 52 -12.41 -0.71 -13.19
CA GLY A 52 -13.55 -0.84 -12.28
C GLY A 52 -13.14 -1.08 -10.81
N ARG A 53 -11.96 -0.59 -10.41
CA ARG A 53 -11.38 -0.78 -9.07
C ARG A 53 -11.37 0.53 -8.29
N THR A 54 -11.58 0.42 -6.98
CA THR A 54 -11.32 1.53 -6.05
C THR A 54 -9.82 1.64 -5.76
N CYS A 55 -9.34 2.86 -5.57
CA CYS A 55 -7.95 3.13 -5.19
C CYS A 55 -7.89 4.16 -4.06
N GLU A 56 -7.29 3.77 -2.94
CA GLU A 56 -7.12 4.58 -1.74
C GLU A 56 -5.64 4.87 -1.50
N TRP A 57 -5.29 6.10 -1.16
CA TRP A 57 -3.91 6.56 -1.06
C TRP A 57 -3.47 6.78 0.38
N PHE A 58 -2.38 6.12 0.75
CA PHE A 58 -1.66 6.25 2.01
C PHE A 58 -0.37 7.02 1.75
N GLU A 59 -0.46 8.34 1.80
CA GLU A 59 0.65 9.24 1.50
C GLU A 59 1.63 9.32 2.69
N ILE A 60 2.91 9.12 2.41
CA ILE A 60 3.99 9.35 3.39
C ILE A 60 4.16 10.86 3.56
N ARG A 61 3.77 11.35 4.73
CA ARG A 61 3.92 12.76 5.15
C ARG A 61 4.95 12.89 6.25
N ARG A 62 5.59 14.06 6.36
CA ARG A 62 6.52 14.37 7.45
C ARG A 62 5.87 14.10 8.81
N GLY A 63 6.61 13.42 9.70
CA GLY A 63 6.19 13.15 11.07
C GLY A 63 5.46 11.82 11.30
N ARG A 64 5.12 11.06 10.24
CA ARG A 64 4.69 9.66 10.38
C ARG A 64 5.80 8.70 10.01
N ARG A 65 5.93 7.64 10.80
CA ARG A 65 6.79 6.50 10.48
C ARG A 65 6.17 5.70 9.34
N ILE A 66 7.00 5.25 8.41
CA ILE A 66 6.56 4.52 7.20
C ILE A 66 5.93 3.19 7.61
N GLU A 67 6.44 2.56 8.66
CA GLU A 67 5.98 1.29 9.20
C GLU A 67 4.54 1.38 9.72
N ASP A 68 4.21 2.47 10.43
CA ASP A 68 2.87 2.71 10.95
C ASP A 68 1.87 2.92 9.80
N LEU A 69 2.29 3.65 8.75
CA LEU A 69 1.49 3.86 7.55
C LEU A 69 1.28 2.57 6.75
N ALA A 70 2.33 1.75 6.62
CA ALA A 70 2.28 0.45 5.96
C ALA A 70 1.31 -0.48 6.68
N ALA A 71 1.37 -0.53 8.01
CA ALA A 71 0.43 -1.28 8.83
C ALA A 71 -1.02 -0.81 8.65
N ASP A 72 -1.26 0.50 8.54
CA ASP A 72 -2.60 1.04 8.25
C ASP A 72 -3.13 0.57 6.90
N ALA A 73 -2.32 0.66 5.84
CA ALA A 73 -2.76 0.25 4.50
C ALA A 73 -3.00 -1.26 4.39
N VAL A 74 -2.13 -2.08 5.01
CA VAL A 74 -2.34 -3.53 5.07
C VAL A 74 -3.62 -3.85 5.83
N ARG A 75 -3.85 -3.24 7.01
CA ARG A 75 -5.10 -3.44 7.76
C ARG A 75 -6.33 -3.01 6.96
N ALA A 76 -6.27 -1.90 6.26
CA ALA A 76 -7.37 -1.41 5.44
C ALA A 76 -7.66 -2.38 4.27
N ALA A 77 -6.62 -2.83 3.56
CA ALA A 77 -6.73 -3.81 2.50
C ALA A 77 -7.32 -5.14 3.01
N SER A 78 -6.81 -5.67 4.12
CA SER A 78 -7.32 -6.91 4.71
C SER A 78 -8.79 -6.82 5.09
N ARG A 79 -9.24 -5.71 5.68
CA ARG A 79 -10.67 -5.51 6.03
C ARG A 79 -11.57 -5.43 4.80
N ALA A 80 -11.06 -4.90 3.70
CA ALA A 80 -11.83 -4.71 2.47
C ALA A 80 -11.73 -5.89 1.48
N GLY A 81 -10.95 -6.94 1.78
CA GLY A 81 -10.61 -7.97 0.80
C GLY A 81 -9.82 -7.42 -0.40
N GLY A 82 -9.03 -6.38 -0.15
CA GLY A 82 -8.25 -5.62 -1.13
C GLY A 82 -6.76 -5.95 -1.13
N ILE A 83 -5.97 -5.14 -1.84
CA ILE A 83 -4.53 -5.33 -2.00
C ILE A 83 -3.79 -4.06 -1.55
N ALA A 84 -2.79 -4.22 -0.68
CA ALA A 84 -1.87 -3.14 -0.34
C ALA A 84 -0.69 -3.10 -1.34
N VAL A 85 -0.35 -1.92 -1.86
CA VAL A 85 0.69 -1.71 -2.88
C VAL A 85 1.66 -0.64 -2.41
N ALA A 86 2.96 -0.93 -2.38
CA ALA A 86 3.98 0.09 -2.18
C ALA A 86 4.41 0.68 -3.54
N ALA A 87 4.24 1.98 -3.72
CA ALA A 87 4.61 2.72 -4.93
C ALA A 87 5.64 3.80 -4.59
N GLY A 88 6.85 3.67 -5.13
CA GLY A 88 7.95 4.61 -4.90
C GLY A 88 9.26 4.09 -5.48
N ALA A 89 10.27 4.96 -5.52
CA ALA A 89 11.64 4.55 -5.86
C ALA A 89 12.27 3.74 -4.72
N ARG A 90 13.32 2.95 -5.04
CA ARG A 90 14.08 2.16 -4.08
C ARG A 90 14.94 3.01 -3.15
#